data_AF-A0A0C1JDL8-F1
#
_entry.id   AF-A0A0C1JDL8-F1
#
_cell.length_a   1.000
_cell.length_b   1.000
_cell.length_c   1.000
_cell.angle_alpha   90.00
_cell.angle_beta   90.00
_cell.angle_gamma   90.00
#
_symmetry.space_group_name_H-M   'P 1'
#
loop_
_entity.id
_entity.type
_entity.pdbx_description
1 polymer ?
#
loop_
_entity_poly.entity_id
_entity_poly.type
_entity_poly.pdbx_seq_one_letter_code
_entity_poly.pdbx_strand_id
1 'polypeptide(L)' 'MAKNEWILDVLSDLNAFAVANGMNALAEQLDDTRLIAAAEIASMQDEARAPAHGNKVRFKPGPGGFGKHQHA' A
#
# COMPACT_ATOMS: atom_id res chain seq x y z
N MET A 1 14.43 -8.67 8.33
CA MET A 1 13.17 -8.17 8.91
C MET A 1 12.79 -6.93 8.14
N ALA A 2 11.72 -6.97 7.36
CA ALA A 2 11.18 -5.75 6.78
C ALA A 2 10.62 -4.88 7.91
N LYS A 3 10.64 -3.56 7.69
CA LYS A 3 10.08 -2.59 8.63
C LYS A 3 8.62 -2.99 8.91
N ASN A 4 8.27 -3.11 10.19
CA ASN A 4 6.93 -3.47 10.72
C ASN A 4 6.58 -4.96 10.79
N GLU A 5 7.34 -5.91 10.23
CA GLU A 5 6.99 -7.35 10.32
C GLU A 5 7.00 -7.90 11.75
N TRP A 6 7.77 -7.28 12.64
CA TRP A 6 7.86 -7.67 14.06
C TRP A 6 6.50 -7.66 14.79
N ILE A 7 5.54 -6.87 14.32
CA ILE A 7 4.21 -6.82 14.93
C ILE A 7 3.43 -8.13 14.70
N LEU A 8 3.70 -8.84 13.60
CA LEU A 8 3.01 -10.10 13.30
C LEU A 8 3.40 -11.22 14.27
N ASP A 9 4.65 -11.20 14.73
CA ASP A 9 5.12 -12.12 15.77
C ASP A 9 4.47 -11.77 17.12
N VAL A 10 4.45 -10.49 17.50
CA VAL A 10 3.79 -10.02 18.73
C VAL A 10 2.29 -10.37 18.74
N LEU A 11 1.58 -10.16 17.63
CA LEU A 11 0.17 -10.52 17.53
C LEU A 11 -0.04 -12.04 17.63
N SER A 12 0.89 -12.84 17.09
CA SER A 12 0.88 -14.30 17.24
C SER A 12 1.06 -14.73 18.70
N ASP A 13 1.98 -14.10 19.42
CA ASP A 13 2.23 -14.40 20.84
C ASP A 13 1.01 -14.04 21.70
N LEU A 14 0.38 -12.89 21.44
CA LEU A 14 -0.83 -12.46 22.14
C LEU A 14 -2.02 -13.40 21.85
N ASN A 15 -2.16 -13.88 20.61
CA ASN A 15 -3.21 -14.84 20.25
C ASN A 15 -2.99 -16.16 21.01
N ALA A 16 -1.76 -16.69 21.01
CA ALA A 16 -1.42 -17.90 21.76
C ALA A 16 -1.72 -17.76 23.26
N PHE A 17 -1.40 -16.59 23.85
CA PHE A 17 -1.79 -16.27 25.22
C PHE A 17 -3.31 -16.26 25.41
N ALA A 18 -4.07 -15.61 24.53
CA ALA A 18 -5.52 -15.55 24.61
C ALA A 18 -6.17 -16.94 24.55
N VAL A 19 -5.72 -17.79 23.61
CA VAL A 19 -6.15 -19.19 23.48
C VAL A 19 -5.86 -19.98 24.74
N ALA A 20 -4.63 -19.89 25.26
CA ALA A 20 -4.22 -20.62 26.46
C ALA A 20 -5.04 -20.23 27.71
N ASN A 21 -5.63 -19.04 27.72
CA ASN A 21 -6.44 -18.52 28.82
C ASN A 21 -7.95 -18.57 28.56
N GLY A 22 -8.41 -19.22 27.49
CA GLY A 22 -9.83 -19.33 27.16
C GLY A 22 -10.49 -18.00 26.76
N MET A 23 -9.70 -17.00 26.38
CA MET A 23 -10.16 -15.67 25.96
C MET A 23 -10.55 -15.69 24.47
N ASN A 24 -11.52 -16.53 24.10
CA ASN A 24 -11.82 -16.86 22.70
C ASN A 24 -12.14 -15.63 21.83
N ALA A 25 -12.95 -14.69 22.32
CA ALA A 25 -13.27 -13.46 21.58
C ALA A 25 -12.03 -12.59 21.32
N LEU A 26 -11.09 -12.56 22.26
CA LEU A 26 -9.82 -11.84 22.08
C LEU A 26 -8.94 -12.55 21.05
N ALA A 27 -8.85 -13.88 21.10
CA ALA A 27 -8.10 -14.66 20.11
C ALA A 27 -8.64 -14.42 18.69
N GLU A 28 -9.96 -14.50 18.51
CA GLU A 28 -10.63 -14.22 17.22
C GLU A 28 -10.30 -12.81 16.70
N GLN A 29 -10.43 -11.79 17.55
CA GLN A 29 -10.08 -10.42 17.15
C GLN A 29 -8.58 -10.26 16.83
N LEU A 30 -7.69 -11.00 17.52
CA LEU A 30 -6.25 -10.97 17.26
C LEU A 30 -5.91 -11.64 15.92
N ASP A 31 -6.64 -12.67 15.51
CA ASP A 31 -6.50 -13.27 14.17
C ASP A 31 -6.89 -12.28 13.07
N ASP A 32 -8.03 -11.61 13.21
CA ASP A 32 -8.47 -10.57 12.27
C ASP A 32 -7.48 -9.39 12.22
N THR A 33 -6.98 -8.97 13.39
CA THR A 33 -5.99 -7.90 13.51
C THR A 33 -4.70 -8.27 12.77
N ARG A 34 -4.26 -9.52 12.88
CA ARG A 34 -3.07 -10.03 12.19
C ARG A 34 -3.24 -10.02 10.66
N LEU A 35 -4.43 -10.35 10.16
CA LEU A 35 -4.74 -10.29 8.73
C LEU A 35 -4.68 -8.85 8.20
N ILE A 36 -5.29 -7.90 8.92
CA ILE A 36 -5.26 -6.47 8.56
C ILE A 36 -3.82 -5.96 8.57
N ALA A 37 -3.06 -6.24 9.63
CA ALA A 37 -1.65 -5.82 9.73
C ALA A 37 -0.80 -6.38 8.58
N ALA A 38 -0.98 -7.65 8.22
CA ALA A 38 -0.26 -8.24 7.09
C ALA A 38 -0.60 -7.55 5.75
N ALA A 39 -1.86 -7.23 5.52
CA ALA A 39 -2.30 -6.51 4.32
C ALA A 39 -1.71 -5.09 4.25
N GLU A 40 -1.72 -4.36 5.37
CA GLU A 40 -1.13 -3.01 5.45
C GLU A 40 0.38 -3.03 5.23
N ILE A 41 1.10 -3.98 5.83
CA ILE A 41 2.54 -4.14 5.65
C ILE A 41 2.86 -4.44 4.18
N ALA A 42 2.12 -5.36 3.56
CA ALA A 42 2.29 -5.69 2.14
C ALA A 42 2.06 -4.45 1.25
N SER A 43 1.01 -3.67 1.50
CA SER A 43 0.73 -2.43 0.79
C SER A 43 1.86 -1.42 0.92
N MET A 44 2.43 -1.23 2.12
CA MET A 44 3.55 -0.31 2.33
C MET A 44 4.82 -0.76 1.59
N GLN A 45 5.04 -2.07 1.45
CA GLN A 45 6.16 -2.60 0.68
C GLN A 45 5.97 -2.38 -0.83
N ASP A 46 4.74 -2.45 -1.32
CA ASP A 46 4.41 -2.18 -2.73
C ASP A 46 4.61 -0.70 -3.08
N GLU A 47 4.12 0.21 -2.22
CA GLU A 47 4.35 1.66 -2.35
C GLU A 47 5.85 2.02 -2.31
N ALA A 48 6.65 1.32 -1.50
CA ALA A 48 8.10 1.52 -1.45
C ALA A 48 8.84 0.96 -2.69
N ARG A 49 8.23 0.01 -3.41
CA ARG A 49 8.80 -0.63 -4.61
C ARG A 49 8.29 -0.02 -5.91
N ALA A 50 7.17 0.69 -5.88
CA ALA A 50 6.72 1.48 -7.01
C ALA A 50 7.77 2.56 -7.29
N PRO A 51 8.46 2.54 -8.46
CA PRO A 51 9.19 3.73 -8.87
C PRO A 51 8.16 4.84 -8.96
N ALA A 52 8.51 6.04 -8.51
CA ALA A 52 7.75 7.26 -8.78
C ALA A 52 7.71 7.50 -10.30
N HIS A 53 6.94 6.68 -11.03
CA HIS A 53 6.70 6.83 -12.45
C HIS A 53 5.60 7.88 -12.61
N GLY A 54 5.92 9.08 -12.15
CA GLY A 54 5.33 10.31 -12.62
C GLY A 54 5.77 10.55 -14.07
N ASN A 55 5.47 9.63 -14.98
CA ASN A 55 5.35 9.97 -16.38
C ASN A 55 4.00 10.67 -16.55
N LYS A 56 3.93 11.90 -16.05
CA LYS A 56 3.06 12.90 -16.66
C LYS A 56 3.60 13.05 -18.08
N VAL A 57 3.04 12.27 -18.99
CA VAL A 57 3.20 12.45 -20.42
C VAL A 57 2.91 13.92 -20.67
N ARG A 58 3.98 14.70 -20.88
CA ARG A 58 3.90 16.08 -21.31
C ARG A 58 3.25 15.99 -22.69
N PHE A 59 1.94 16.18 -22.75
CA PHE A 59 1.24 16.40 -24.00
C PHE A 59 1.87 17.66 -24.60
N LYS A 60 2.85 17.49 -25.48
CA LYS A 60 3.33 18.54 -26.35
C LYS A 60 2.22 18.72 -27.38
N PRO A 61 1.52 19.87 -27.44
CA PRO A 61 0.81 20.22 -28.66
C PRO A 61 1.91 20.44 -29.70
N GLY A 62 2.01 19.56 -30.69
CA GLY A 62 2.89 19.77 -31.84
C GLY A 62 2.50 21.07 -32.57
N PRO A 63 3.45 21.75 -33.23
CA PRO A 63 3.18 22.98 -33.95
C PRO A 63 2.42 22.67 -35.23
N GLY A 64 1.09 22.67 -35.14
CA GLY A 64 0.20 22.66 -36.30
C GLY A 64 0.26 24.01 -36.99
N GLY A 65 1.27 24.21 -37.83
CA GLY A 65 1.35 25.36 -38.71
C GLY A 65 0.28 25.25 -39.80
N PHE A 66 -0.66 26.19 -39.84
CA PHE A 66 -1.50 26.48 -41.01
C PHE A 66 -1.96 27.95 -40.97
N GLY A 67 -1.96 28.59 -42.14
CA GLY A 67 -2.80 29.76 -42.39
C GLY A 67 -2.12 31.13 -42.30
N LYS A 68 -1.21 31.44 -43.22
CA LYS A 68 -0.89 32.83 -43.59
C LYS A 68 -1.99 33.34 -44.52
N HIS A 69 -2.86 34.18 -43.98
CA HIS A 69 -3.82 34.98 -44.75
C HIS A 69 -3.35 36.43 -44.70
N GLN A 70 -2.64 36.84 -45.74
CA GLN A 70 -2.45 38.26 -46.04
C GLN A 70 -3.74 38.71 -46.74
N HIS A 71 -4.40 39.72 -46.16
CA HIS A 71 -5.47 40.44 -46.82
C HIS A 71 -4.92 41.78 -47.28
N ALA A 72 -5.38 42.19 -48.46
CA ALA A 72 -4.93 43.28 -49.31
C ALA A 72 -4.88 44.67 -48.64
#